data_AF-A0A5N0YXK8-F1
#
_entry.id   AF-A0A5N0YXK8-F1
#
_cell.length_a   1.000
_cell.length_b   1.000
_cell.length_c   1.000
_cell.angle_alpha   90.00
_cell.angle_beta   90.00
_cell.angle_gamma   90.00
#
_symmetry.space_group_name_H-M   'P 1'
#
loop_
_entity.id
_entity.type
_entity.pdbx_description
1 polymer ?
#
loop_
_entity_poly.entity_id
_entity_poly.type
_entity_poly.pdbx_seq_one_letter_code
_entity_poly.pdbx_strand_id
1 'polypeptide(L)'
;MLSYLLFNQGIEINDASFTWFSIVNALIFAPFTEEIVNRFCLIWLNHSSILKYATLFLSSVLFSIGHQTVLSSNFYMFWTYIILGLCLGYIYIKTENIWYSITVHFAYNFIVMLVLLY
;
A
#
# COMPACT_ATOMS: atom_id res chain seq x y z
N MET A 1 -25.05 5.78 -6.84
CA MET A 1 -24.37 6.65 -7.83
C MET A 1 -22.84 6.56 -7.68
N LEU A 2 -22.29 6.68 -6.46
CA LEU A 2 -20.85 6.48 -6.22
C LEU A 2 -20.38 5.02 -6.46
N SER A 3 -21.19 4.04 -6.04
CA SER A 3 -20.95 2.62 -6.30
C SER A 3 -20.96 2.25 -7.78
N TYR A 4 -21.78 2.93 -8.58
CA TYR A 4 -21.88 2.71 -10.03
C TYR A 4 -20.65 3.26 -10.77
N LEU A 5 -20.06 4.36 -10.30
CA LEU A 5 -18.83 4.93 -10.86
C LEU A 5 -17.58 4.12 -10.49
N LEU A 6 -17.57 3.47 -9.33
CA LEU A 6 -16.48 2.60 -8.89
C LEU A 6 -16.45 1.25 -9.62
N PHE A 7 -17.62 0.75 -10.07
CA PHE A 7 -17.76 -0.60 -10.61
C PHE A 7 -17.95 -0.67 -12.13
N ASN A 8 -18.32 0.45 -12.78
CA ASN A 8 -18.65 0.49 -14.22
C ASN A 8 -17.49 0.95 -15.11
N GLN A 9 -16.23 0.79 -14.67
CA GLN A 9 -15.04 1.18 -15.45
C GLN A 9 -14.70 0.23 -16.61
N GLY A 10 -15.57 -0.71 -16.98
CA GLY A 10 -15.24 -1.68 -18.03
C GLY A 10 -13.96 -2.44 -17.69
N ILE A 11 -13.74 -2.70 -16.39
CA ILE A 11 -12.76 -3.68 -15.98
C ILE A 11 -13.29 -4.98 -16.55
N GLU A 12 -12.71 -5.41 -17.68
CA GLU A 12 -12.63 -6.84 -17.92
C GLU A 12 -12.01 -7.38 -16.64
N ILE A 13 -12.87 -7.92 -15.77
CA ILE A 13 -12.42 -8.85 -14.76
C ILE A 13 -11.97 -10.01 -15.63
N ASN A 14 -10.72 -9.90 -16.10
CA ASN A 14 -9.94 -11.05 -16.44
C ASN A 14 -10.19 -11.95 -15.23
N ASP A 15 -10.85 -13.10 -15.43
CA ASP A 15 -11.12 -14.06 -14.37
C ASP A 15 -9.75 -14.46 -13.83
N ALA A 16 -9.23 -13.62 -12.93
CA ALA A 16 -7.85 -13.63 -12.54
C ALA A 16 -7.78 -14.88 -11.70
N SER A 17 -7.30 -15.96 -12.30
CA SER A 17 -7.13 -17.21 -11.61
C SER A 17 -6.16 -16.94 -10.48
N PHE A 18 -6.68 -16.69 -9.28
CA PHE A 18 -5.86 -16.47 -8.10
C PHE A 18 -5.10 -17.76 -7.84
N THR A 19 -3.83 -17.76 -8.21
CA THR A 19 -2.95 -18.86 -7.87
C THR A 19 -2.62 -18.76 -6.38
N TRP A 20 -2.38 -19.90 -5.74
CA TRP A 20 -1.91 -19.90 -4.36
C TRP A 20 -0.65 -19.04 -4.17
N PHE A 21 0.22 -19.04 -5.19
CA PHE A 21 1.41 -18.19 -5.22
C PHE A 21 1.08 -16.69 -5.21
N SER A 22 0.14 -16.23 -6.05
CA SER A 22 -0.23 -14.81 -6.11
C SER A 22 -0.89 -14.33 -4.82
N ILE A 23 -1.67 -15.18 -4.14
CA ILE A 23 -2.25 -14.89 -2.83
C ILE A 23 -1.15 -14.71 -1.77
N VAL A 24 -0.23 -15.67 -1.68
CA VAL A 24 0.88 -15.60 -0.71
C VAL A 24 1.77 -14.39 -1.00
N ASN A 25 2.02 -14.08 -2.28
CA ASN A 25 2.78 -12.90 -2.66
C ASN A 25 2.09 -11.61 -2.21
N ALA A 26 0.80 -11.42 -2.53
CA ALA A 26 0.05 -10.22 -2.20
C ALA A 26 -0.13 -10.02 -0.69
N LEU A 27 -0.24 -11.10 0.09
CA LEU A 27 -0.41 -11.01 1.54
C LEU A 27 0.89 -10.89 2.31
N ILE A 28 1.91 -11.69 1.98
CA ILE A 28 3.07 -11.85 2.84
C ILE A 28 4.28 -11.15 2.24
N PHE A 29 4.69 -11.57 1.04
CA PHE A 29 5.93 -11.10 0.44
C PHE A 29 5.86 -9.61 0.07
N ALA A 30 4.76 -9.16 -0.53
CA ALA A 30 4.60 -7.77 -0.92
C ALA A 30 4.59 -6.83 0.30
N PRO A 31 3.72 -6.99 1.33
CA PRO A 31 3.77 -6.15 2.52
C PRO A 31 5.12 -6.17 3.23
N PHE A 32 5.79 -7.33 3.30
CA PHE A 32 7.11 -7.42 3.92
C PHE A 32 8.17 -6.59 3.15
N THR A 33 8.27 -6.82 1.84
CA THR A 33 9.28 -6.16 1.00
C THR A 33 8.99 -4.68 0.82
N GLU A 34 7.74 -4.30 0.60
CA GLU A 34 7.32 -2.92 0.40
C GLU A 34 7.53 -2.08 1.66
N GLU A 35 7.24 -2.62 2.86
CA GLU A 35 7.49 -1.89 4.10
C GLU A 35 8.99 -1.74 4.40
N ILE A 36 9.81 -2.76 4.14
CA ILE A 36 11.27 -2.62 4.30
C ILE A 36 11.82 -1.55 3.36
N VAL A 37 11.48 -1.63 2.07
CA VAL A 37 12.00 -0.69 1.08
C VAL A 37 11.48 0.72 1.34
N ASN A 38 10.18 0.89 1.52
CA ASN A 38 9.62 2.24 1.61
C ASN A 38 9.78 2.85 3.00
N ARG A 39 9.79 2.08 4.09
CA ARG A 39 9.74 2.65 5.46
C ARG A 39 11.08 2.48 6.13
N PHE A 40 11.56 1.24 6.30
CA PHE A 40 12.81 0.99 6.99
C PHE A 40 14.01 1.68 6.32
N CYS A 41 14.11 1.62 4.98
CA CYS A 41 15.23 2.22 4.26
C CYS A 41 15.09 3.74 4.04
N LEU A 42 13.87 4.28 3.91
CA LEU A 42 13.68 5.68 3.52
C LEU A 42 13.35 6.61 4.70
N ILE A 43 12.67 6.13 5.74
CA ILE A 43 12.23 7.00 6.85
C ILE A 43 13.34 7.13 7.88
N TRP A 44 13.77 8.36 8.10
CA TRP A 44 14.87 8.67 9.00
C TRP A 44 14.37 8.98 10.42
N LEU A 45 14.25 7.94 11.26
CA LEU A 45 13.70 8.03 12.62
C LEU A 45 14.55 8.89 13.58
N ASN A 46 15.88 8.87 13.43
CA ASN A 46 16.81 9.51 14.38
C ASN A 46 17.23 10.94 13.99
N HIS A 47 16.53 11.54 13.02
CA HIS A 47 16.80 12.89 12.54
C HIS A 47 15.78 13.91 13.06
N SER A 48 15.99 15.19 12.72
CA SER A 48 15.06 16.27 13.06
C SER A 48 13.63 15.95 12.62
N SER A 49 12.65 16.45 13.37
CA SER A 49 11.23 16.22 13.07
C SER A 49 10.86 16.60 11.63
N ILE A 50 11.43 17.69 11.12
CA ILE A 50 11.25 18.12 9.72
C ILE A 50 11.68 17.03 8.74
N LEU A 51 12.88 16.48 8.92
CA LEU A 51 13.43 15.48 8.00
C LEU A 51 12.71 14.13 8.13
N LYS A 52 12.28 13.77 9.34
CA LYS A 52 11.46 12.59 9.61
C LYS A 52 10.13 12.64 8.86
N TYR A 53 9.41 13.76 8.93
CA TYR A 53 8.13 13.90 8.22
C TYR A 53 8.30 14.15 6.71
N ALA A 54 9.40 14.79 6.28
CA ALA A 54 9.72 14.93 4.86
C ALA A 54 10.00 13.56 4.20
N THR A 55 10.79 12.71 4.87
CA THR A 55 11.08 11.35 4.40
C THR A 55 9.86 10.44 4.45
N LEU A 56 8.96 10.61 5.43
CA LEU A 56 7.63 9.98 5.44
C LEU A 56 6.82 10.34 4.18
N PHE A 57 6.74 11.62 3.85
CA PHE A 57 5.99 12.07 2.69
C PHE A 57 6.60 11.51 1.39
N LEU A 58 7.92 11.60 1.23
CA LEU A 58 8.63 11.03 0.08
C LEU A 58 8.41 9.52 -0.05
N SER A 59 8.55 8.79 1.06
CA SER A 59 8.26 7.35 1.15
C SER A 59 6.85 7.03 0.66
N SER A 60 5.85 7.81 1.06
CA SER A 60 4.45 7.59 0.69
C SER A 60 4.18 7.86 -0.79
N VAL A 61 4.84 8.87 -1.37
CA VAL A 61 4.78 9.15 -2.81
C VAL A 61 5.42 8.02 -3.62
N LEU A 62 6.61 7.56 -3.24
CA LEU A 62 7.30 6.46 -3.92
C LEU A 62 6.51 5.15 -3.84
N PHE A 63 5.95 4.85 -2.67
CA PHE A 63 5.05 3.73 -2.48
C PHE A 63 3.85 3.77 -3.43
N SER A 64 3.23 4.94 -3.58
CA SER A 64 2.11 5.12 -4.51
C SER A 64 2.52 5.00 -5.98
N ILE A 65 3.69 5.51 -6.37
CA ILE A 65 4.24 5.35 -7.72
C ILE A 65 4.46 3.86 -8.03
N GLY A 66 4.98 3.09 -7.07
CA GLY A 66 5.17 1.63 -7.22
C GLY A 66 3.88 0.86 -7.52
N HIS A 67 2.72 1.43 -7.14
CA HIS A 67 1.40 0.86 -7.39
C HIS A 67 0.77 1.32 -8.72
N GLN A 68 1.36 2.30 -9.43
CA GLN A 68 0.81 2.76 -10.72
C GLN A 68 0.96 1.73 -11.84
N THR A 69 1.89 0.79 -11.73
CA THR A 69 2.07 -0.30 -12.72
C THR A 69 0.97 -1.34 -12.66
N VAL A 70 0.26 -1.44 -11.52
CA VAL A 70 -0.84 -2.40 -11.29
C VAL A 70 -2.18 -1.84 -11.74
N LEU A 71 -2.32 -0.51 -11.85
CA LEU A 71 -3.60 0.13 -12.19
C LEU A 71 -3.50 0.91 -13.49
N SER A 72 -4.16 0.37 -14.51
CA SER A 72 -4.57 1.04 -15.75
C SER A 72 -5.00 2.50 -15.51
N SER A 73 -4.06 3.44 -15.63
CA SER A 73 -4.27 4.89 -15.82
C SER A 73 -5.26 5.61 -14.88
N ASN A 74 -5.65 5.01 -13.75
CA ASN A 74 -6.62 5.61 -12.82
C ASN A 74 -5.90 6.51 -11.79
N PHE A 75 -5.74 7.79 -12.15
CA PHE A 75 -5.08 8.80 -11.31
C PHE A 75 -5.69 8.95 -9.91
N TYR A 76 -6.96 8.56 -9.71
CA TYR A 76 -7.57 8.62 -8.38
C TYR A 76 -6.93 7.62 -7.39
N MET A 77 -6.46 6.48 -7.89
CA MET A 77 -5.85 5.44 -7.04
C MET A 77 -4.48 5.86 -6.49
N PHE A 78 -3.78 6.76 -7.17
CA PHE A 78 -2.57 7.38 -6.66
C PHE A 78 -2.79 8.02 -5.28
N TRP A 79 -3.85 8.82 -5.14
CA TRP A 79 -4.16 9.49 -3.86
C TRP A 79 -4.49 8.50 -2.75
N THR A 80 -5.20 7.41 -3.08
CA THR A 80 -5.50 6.34 -2.13
C THR A 80 -4.23 5.70 -1.58
N TYR A 81 -3.26 5.37 -2.44
CA TYR A 81 -2.00 4.77 -2.00
C TYR A 81 -1.08 5.76 -1.28
N ILE A 82 -1.13 7.07 -1.60
CA ILE A 82 -0.44 8.08 -0.79
C ILE A 82 -0.99 8.08 0.63
N ILE A 83 -2.32 8.10 0.79
CA ILE A 83 -2.94 8.13 2.13
C ILE A 83 -2.60 6.86 2.91
N LEU A 84 -2.71 5.69 2.27
CA LEU A 84 -2.28 4.42 2.88
C LEU A 84 -0.81 4.48 3.29
N GLY A 85 0.05 4.98 2.41
CA GLY A 85 1.48 5.09 2.69
C GLY A 85 1.82 6.03 3.84
N LEU A 86 1.09 7.13 3.98
CA LEU A 86 1.20 8.06 5.10
C LEU A 86 0.77 7.41 6.41
N CYS A 87 -0.33 6.67 6.40
CA CYS A 87 -0.82 5.93 7.58
C CYS A 87 0.20 4.89 8.05
N LEU A 88 0.70 4.05 7.14
CA LEU A 88 1.70 3.01 7.42
C LEU A 88 3.01 3.61 7.93
N GLY A 89 3.53 4.63 7.24
CA GLY A 89 4.74 5.30 7.68
C GLY A 89 4.59 6.05 9.01
N TYR A 90 3.41 6.61 9.30
CA TYR A 90 3.13 7.21 10.60
C TYR A 90 3.11 6.16 11.73
N ILE A 91 2.53 4.98 11.48
CA ILE A 91 2.58 3.84 12.42
C ILE A 91 4.03 3.47 12.69
N TYR A 92 4.88 3.37 11.66
CA TYR A 92 6.30 3.08 11.84
C TYR A 92 7.01 4.16 12.68
N ILE A 93 6.76 5.44 12.41
CA ILE A 93 7.33 6.54 13.21
C ILE A 93 6.88 6.49 14.67
N LYS A 94 5.61 6.15 14.92
CA LYS A 94 5.05 6.17 16.27
C LYS A 94 5.48 4.96 17.11
N THR A 95 5.63 3.81 16.47
CA THR A 95 5.97 2.54 17.13
C THR A 95 7.46 2.25 17.13
N GLU A 96 8.22 2.92 16.25
CA GLU A 96 9.65 2.65 15.99
C GLU A 96 9.93 1.17 15.69
N ASN A 97 8.92 0.47 15.18
CA ASN A 97 8.97 -0.96 14.93
C ASN A 97 8.24 -1.31 13.63
N ILE A 98 8.99 -1.83 12.67
CA ILE A 98 8.51 -2.10 11.31
C ILE A 98 7.43 -3.19 11.27
N TRP A 99 7.40 -4.10 12.25
CA TRP A 99 6.43 -5.19 12.29
C TRP A 99 4.99 -4.71 12.40
N TYR A 100 4.74 -3.58 13.06
CA TYR A 100 3.39 -2.99 13.12
C TYR A 100 2.94 -2.52 11.73
N SER A 101 3.83 -1.87 10.98
CA SER A 101 3.53 -1.44 9.61
C SER A 101 3.25 -2.65 8.70
N ILE A 102 4.11 -3.68 8.76
CA ILE A 102 3.95 -4.93 8.00
C ILE A 102 2.61 -5.60 8.32
N THR A 103 2.25 -5.70 9.60
CA THR A 103 1.01 -6.37 10.03
C THR A 103 -0.24 -5.60 9.59
N VAL A 104 -0.23 -4.28 9.70
CA VAL A 104 -1.35 -3.45 9.25
C VAL A 104 -1.49 -3.48 7.73
N HIS A 105 -0.38 -3.50 7.01
CA HIS A 105 -0.38 -3.62 5.55
C HIS A 105 -0.88 -5.02 5.10
N PHE A 106 -0.42 -6.10 5.74
CA PHE A 106 -0.99 -7.43 5.56
C PHE A 106 -2.51 -7.43 5.78
N ALA A 107 -2.98 -6.83 6.88
CA ALA A 107 -4.40 -6.79 7.21
C ALA A 107 -5.21 -6.00 6.17
N TYR A 108 -4.67 -4.90 5.67
CA TYR A 108 -5.27 -4.15 4.57
C TYR A 108 -5.42 -5.02 3.31
N ASN A 109 -4.34 -5.68 2.87
CA ASN A 109 -4.37 -6.54 1.69
C ASN A 109 -5.32 -7.73 1.87
N PHE A 110 -5.39 -8.29 3.08
CA PHE A 110 -6.34 -9.36 3.42
C PHE A 110 -7.79 -8.91 3.30
N ILE A 111 -8.14 -7.74 3.84
CA ILE A 111 -9.50 -7.18 3.72
C ILE A 111 -9.85 -6.90 2.26
N VAL A 112 -8.94 -6.29 1.49
CA VAL A 112 -9.15 -6.02 0.07
C VAL A 112 -9.40 -7.32 -0.69
N MET A 113 -8.63 -8.36 -0.42
CA MET A 113 -8.83 -9.66 -1.07
C MET A 113 -10.19 -10.28 -0.73
N LEU A 114 -10.62 -10.22 0.53
CA LEU A 114 -11.94 -10.74 0.93
C LEU A 114 -13.07 -10.00 0.20
N VAL A 115 -12.95 -8.69 0.03
CA VAL A 115 -13.92 -7.88 -0.73
C VAL A 115 -13.91 -8.21 -2.22
N LEU A 116 -12.76 -8.60 -2.78
CA LEU A 116 -12.67 -8.99 -4.19
C LEU A 116 -13.22 -10.41 -4.46
N LEU A 117 -13.19 -11.29 -3.47
CA LEU A 117 -13.64 -12.68 -3.58
C LEU A 117 -15.13 -12.88 -3.25
N TYR A 118 -15.82 -11.83 -2.80
CA TYR A 118 -17.25 -11.85 -2.46
C TYR A 118 -18.04 -10.88 -3.35
#